data_AF-A0A8B8CPF8-F1
#
_entry.id   AF-A0A8B8CPF8-F1
#
_cell.length_a   1.000
_cell.length_b   1.000
_cell.length_c   1.000
_cell.angle_alpha   90.00
_cell.angle_beta   90.00
_cell.angle_gamma   90.00
#
_symmetry.space_group_name_H-M   'P 1'
#
loop_
_entity.id
_entity.type
_entity.pdbx_description
1 polymer ?
#
loop_
_entity_poly.entity_id
_entity_poly.type
_entity_poly.pdbx_seq_one_letter_code
_entity_poly.pdbx_strand_id
1 'polypeptide(L)'
;MQNNQEAAVSGSAKFDIVADGDISIRQPAVQTHSTHQKGHIELFADFPLMKPSMDPRSFQNPSQGSMSLETKRREQMMADLWSHSTGVSQNQFLSVVRELKRTKNALKEAQQKLNKISVLGDKQIESSTEDRLKSQQSEISELKKRIENLQVHKKHMKTDIEGISVAPASNSFEISRTSRENSLTKEDNDTSRREKQLQDEINNWKQKVEDLEAKNAEMKTSNSDLQKNFQEERMKMMKRQNDLAKENASLTREMNDGEEIRKILLDQINDLNFQLSEGKKHLQKLNENYEQAIQDKTVYEQKIAEIKALQVQATNPFYSSPKSAPRVSYEHPSGRTHSTVEDLHEALSKFRRQPSNTPRTYRCDRCYEEFTSEEEHLHHVQKCLD
;
A
#
# COMPACT_ATOMS: atom_id res chain seq x y z
N MET A 1 -70.34 10.60 -5.86
CA MET A 1 -69.59 9.48 -6.46
C MET A 1 -68.52 10.06 -7.39
N GLN A 2 -67.49 9.27 -7.71
CA GLN A 2 -66.38 9.58 -8.63
C GLN A 2 -65.37 10.65 -8.16
N ASN A 3 -64.22 10.61 -8.85
CA ASN A 3 -62.97 11.36 -8.70
C ASN A 3 -62.12 10.97 -7.46
N ASN A 4 -60.81 10.76 -7.57
CA ASN A 4 -59.96 10.77 -8.77
C ASN A 4 -58.78 9.77 -8.71
N GLN A 5 -58.13 9.57 -9.86
CA GLN A 5 -56.90 8.79 -9.98
C GLN A 5 -55.67 9.63 -9.62
N GLU A 6 -54.64 9.01 -9.05
CA GLU A 6 -53.26 9.51 -9.09
C GLU A 6 -52.33 8.43 -9.63
N ALA A 7 -51.38 8.84 -10.48
CA ALA A 7 -50.34 7.97 -11.03
C ALA A 7 -48.96 8.55 -10.71
N ALA A 8 -48.23 7.90 -9.80
CA ALA A 8 -46.90 8.34 -9.37
C ALA A 8 -45.80 7.63 -10.17
N VAL A 9 -45.21 8.32 -11.16
CA VAL A 9 -44.05 7.83 -11.90
C VAL A 9 -42.78 8.06 -11.07
N SER A 10 -42.21 6.98 -10.52
CA SER A 10 -40.93 7.01 -9.81
C SER A 10 -39.79 6.57 -10.73
N GLY A 11 -39.11 7.54 -11.35
CA GLY A 11 -37.95 7.29 -12.20
C GLY A 11 -36.64 7.25 -11.41
N SER A 12 -36.30 6.11 -10.80
CA SER A 12 -35.01 5.94 -10.11
C SER A 12 -33.89 5.55 -11.07
N ALA A 13 -33.13 6.54 -11.52
CA ALA A 13 -31.90 6.31 -12.28
C ALA A 13 -30.84 5.62 -11.40
N LYS A 14 -30.52 4.35 -11.69
CA LYS A 14 -29.35 3.68 -11.13
C LYS A 14 -28.09 4.22 -11.79
N PHE A 15 -27.11 4.60 -10.98
CA PHE A 15 -25.73 4.73 -11.41
C PHE A 15 -24.97 3.47 -10.97
N ASP A 16 -24.68 2.60 -11.93
CA ASP A 16 -23.80 1.45 -11.69
C ASP A 16 -22.34 1.95 -11.69
N ILE A 17 -21.71 1.94 -10.51
CA ILE A 17 -20.27 2.19 -10.38
C ILE A 17 -19.56 0.85 -10.48
N VAL A 18 -18.98 0.56 -11.64
CA VAL A 18 -18.13 -0.61 -11.87
C VAL A 18 -16.83 -0.46 -11.07
N ALA A 19 -16.56 -1.42 -10.20
CA ALA A 19 -15.36 -1.47 -9.36
C ALA A 19 -14.54 -2.74 -9.67
N ASP A 20 -14.10 -2.88 -10.92
CA ASP A 20 -13.16 -3.94 -11.31
C ASP A 20 -11.75 -3.65 -10.75
N GLY A 21 -11.28 -4.47 -9.81
CA GLY A 21 -10.00 -4.24 -9.13
C GLY A 21 -9.43 -5.39 -8.29
N ASP A 22 -9.97 -6.61 -8.40
CA ASP A 22 -9.53 -7.77 -7.60
C ASP A 22 -8.15 -8.32 -8.03
N ILE A 23 -7.07 -7.71 -7.53
CA ILE A 23 -5.71 -8.25 -7.69
C ILE A 23 -5.47 -9.37 -6.67
N SER A 24 -5.85 -10.60 -7.07
CA SER A 24 -5.61 -11.81 -6.28
C SER A 24 -4.12 -12.18 -6.24
N ILE A 25 -3.41 -11.70 -5.21
CA ILE A 25 -2.01 -12.08 -4.97
C ILE A 25 -1.95 -13.49 -4.39
N ARG A 26 -1.69 -14.48 -5.26
CA ARG A 26 -1.40 -15.86 -4.85
C ARG A 26 -0.08 -15.93 -4.06
N GLN A 27 -0.10 -16.62 -2.93
CA GLN A 27 1.12 -17.00 -2.21
C GLN A 27 1.95 -18.01 -3.03
N PRO A 28 3.27 -17.83 -3.18
CA PRO A 28 4.15 -18.87 -3.67
C PRO A 28 4.52 -19.85 -2.54
N ALA A 29 4.03 -21.09 -2.63
CA ALA A 29 4.47 -22.16 -1.74
C ALA A 29 5.87 -22.64 -2.12
N VAL A 30 6.89 -22.35 -1.30
CA VAL A 30 8.26 -22.84 -1.50
C VAL A 30 8.38 -24.23 -0.90
N GLN A 31 8.33 -25.27 -1.75
CA GLN A 31 8.61 -26.65 -1.33
C GLN A 31 10.11 -26.86 -1.11
N THR A 32 10.46 -27.56 -0.03
CA THR A 32 11.83 -27.91 0.33
C THR A 32 12.27 -29.21 -0.36
N HIS A 33 13.19 -29.10 -1.32
CA HIS A 33 13.88 -30.26 -1.89
C HIS A 33 15.27 -30.42 -1.28
N SER A 34 15.34 -31.25 -0.23
CA SER A 34 16.61 -31.79 0.27
C SER A 34 17.05 -32.96 -0.60
N THR A 35 18.29 -32.92 -1.11
CA THR A 35 18.95 -34.04 -1.77
C THR A 35 20.25 -34.38 -1.06
N HIS A 36 20.16 -35.12 0.05
CA HIS A 36 21.31 -35.89 0.52
C HIS A 36 21.69 -36.93 -0.53
N GLN A 37 22.95 -36.93 -0.97
CA GLN A 37 23.55 -38.10 -1.62
C GLN A 37 24.69 -38.63 -0.74
N LYS A 38 24.76 -39.96 -0.63
CA LYS A 38 25.49 -40.67 0.42
C LYS A 38 26.65 -41.43 -0.23
N GLY A 39 27.88 -41.22 0.24
CA GLY A 39 29.10 -41.74 -0.41
C GLY A 39 30.17 -42.16 0.58
N HIS A 40 29.92 -43.25 1.32
CA HIS A 40 30.97 -43.97 2.05
C HIS A 40 31.72 -44.91 1.09
N ILE A 41 33.05 -44.80 1.03
CA ILE A 41 33.92 -45.95 0.72
C ILE A 41 35.12 -45.85 1.66
N GLU A 42 35.37 -46.91 2.42
CA GLU A 42 36.57 -47.09 3.24
C GLU A 42 37.48 -48.15 2.61
N LEU A 43 38.78 -48.05 2.94
CA LEU A 43 39.74 -49.12 3.17
C LEU A 43 39.57 -50.46 2.42
N PHE A 44 40.57 -50.81 1.61
CA PHE A 44 40.91 -52.20 1.30
C PHE A 44 42.37 -52.49 1.71
N ALA A 45 42.60 -53.69 2.24
CA ALA A 45 43.90 -54.21 2.65
C ALA A 45 44.03 -55.70 2.27
N ASP A 46 45.22 -56.25 2.52
CA ASP A 46 45.60 -57.67 2.56
C ASP A 46 45.55 -58.53 1.28
N PHE A 47 46.71 -59.08 0.92
CA PHE A 47 46.88 -60.38 0.22
C PHE A 47 48.32 -60.91 0.34
N PRO A 48 48.54 -62.12 0.88
CA PRO A 48 49.80 -62.85 0.67
C PRO A 48 49.69 -64.39 0.46
N LEU A 49 50.82 -65.01 0.04
CA LEU A 49 51.17 -66.46 -0.06
C LEU A 49 50.55 -67.37 -1.16
N MET A 50 51.43 -68.05 -1.94
CA MET A 50 51.71 -69.51 -1.84
C MET A 50 52.87 -70.03 -2.75
N LYS A 51 53.36 -71.27 -2.53
CA LYS A 51 54.47 -71.98 -3.25
C LYS A 51 54.33 -73.53 -3.29
N PRO A 52 55.01 -74.27 -4.20
CA PRO A 52 55.30 -75.74 -4.15
C PRO A 52 56.83 -76.11 -4.05
N SER A 53 57.25 -77.36 -4.34
CA SER A 53 58.61 -77.96 -4.08
C SER A 53 59.02 -79.13 -5.04
N MET A 54 60.13 -79.88 -4.76
CA MET A 54 60.49 -81.32 -5.05
C MET A 54 61.93 -81.68 -5.63
N ASP A 55 62.52 -82.86 -5.25
CA ASP A 55 63.84 -83.54 -5.61
C ASP A 55 63.83 -85.08 -5.27
N PRO A 56 64.49 -86.06 -5.99
CA PRO A 56 65.62 -86.90 -5.43
C PRO A 56 66.56 -87.83 -6.33
N ARG A 57 67.91 -87.64 -6.28
CA ARG A 57 69.03 -88.69 -6.19
C ARG A 57 69.22 -89.74 -7.36
N SER A 58 70.11 -90.77 -7.48
CA SER A 58 71.21 -91.53 -6.75
C SER A 58 72.32 -92.05 -7.78
N PHE A 59 73.19 -93.12 -7.74
CA PHE A 59 73.62 -94.26 -6.85
C PHE A 59 74.93 -95.03 -7.35
N GLN A 60 75.65 -95.77 -6.45
CA GLN A 60 76.49 -97.04 -6.55
C GLN A 60 77.76 -97.30 -7.47
N ASN A 61 78.60 -98.32 -7.10
CA ASN A 61 79.93 -98.81 -7.67
C ASN A 61 80.32 -100.25 -7.13
N PRO A 62 81.12 -101.14 -7.82
CA PRO A 62 81.92 -102.22 -7.16
C PRO A 62 83.29 -102.69 -7.80
N SER A 63 83.91 -103.79 -7.27
CA SER A 63 85.33 -104.29 -7.35
C SER A 63 85.47 -105.82 -7.65
N GLN A 64 86.60 -106.59 -7.80
CA GLN A 64 88.09 -106.50 -7.96
C GLN A 64 88.66 -107.90 -8.46
N GLY A 65 89.99 -108.19 -8.57
CA GLY A 65 90.52 -109.52 -9.08
C GLY A 65 92.02 -109.90 -8.83
N SER A 66 92.41 -111.18 -9.08
CA SER A 66 93.71 -111.83 -8.69
C SER A 66 94.46 -112.61 -9.83
N MET A 67 95.49 -113.44 -9.55
CA MET A 67 96.53 -113.91 -10.51
C MET A 67 96.70 -115.44 -10.71
N SER A 68 97.18 -115.84 -11.91
CA SER A 68 97.23 -117.21 -12.44
C SER A 68 98.50 -118.04 -12.14
N LEU A 69 98.38 -119.36 -12.30
CA LEU A 69 99.40 -120.41 -12.11
C LEU A 69 100.61 -120.31 -13.07
N GLU A 70 100.37 -120.00 -14.34
CA GLU A 70 101.42 -120.00 -15.37
C GLU A 70 102.54 -118.98 -15.05
N THR A 71 102.16 -117.85 -14.45
CA THR A 71 103.09 -116.81 -14.01
C THR A 71 104.03 -117.29 -12.90
N LYS A 72 103.61 -118.25 -12.04
CA LYS A 72 104.49 -118.82 -11.01
C LYS A 72 105.65 -119.63 -11.63
N ARG A 73 105.39 -120.43 -12.67
CA ARG A 73 106.44 -121.19 -13.37
C ARG A 73 107.50 -120.26 -13.98
N ARG A 74 107.05 -119.19 -14.65
CA ARG A 74 107.95 -118.17 -15.22
C ARG A 74 108.77 -117.44 -14.15
N GLU A 75 108.18 -117.11 -13.01
CA GLU A 75 108.89 -116.48 -11.90
C GLU A 75 109.92 -117.42 -11.26
N GLN A 76 109.64 -118.72 -11.17
CA GLN A 76 110.61 -119.71 -10.67
C GLN A 76 111.81 -119.86 -11.62
N MET A 77 111.56 -120.06 -12.92
CA MET A 77 112.61 -120.30 -13.92
C MET A 77 113.56 -119.10 -14.09
N MET A 78 113.04 -117.87 -13.95
CA MET A 78 113.85 -116.65 -13.90
C MET A 78 114.73 -116.57 -12.65
N ALA A 79 114.23 -117.04 -11.50
CA ALA A 79 114.97 -117.05 -10.23
C ALA A 79 116.20 -117.96 -10.30
N ASP A 80 116.05 -119.14 -10.91
CA ASP A 80 117.11 -120.13 -11.06
C ASP A 80 118.23 -119.59 -11.96
N LEU A 81 117.87 -119.02 -13.13
CA LEU A 81 118.81 -118.42 -14.07
C LEU A 81 119.61 -117.24 -13.45
N TRP A 82 118.95 -116.34 -12.73
CA TRP A 82 119.63 -115.21 -12.08
C TRP A 82 120.56 -115.65 -10.95
N SER A 83 120.23 -116.72 -10.22
CA SER A 83 121.07 -117.21 -9.13
C SER A 83 122.47 -117.60 -9.61
N HIS A 84 122.54 -118.25 -10.77
CA HIS A 84 123.81 -118.70 -11.37
C HIS A 84 124.59 -117.56 -12.03
N SER A 85 123.93 -116.50 -12.51
CA SER A 85 124.61 -115.39 -13.20
C SER A 85 125.02 -114.22 -12.29
N THR A 86 124.57 -114.19 -11.02
CA THR A 86 124.83 -113.06 -10.10
C THR A 86 125.19 -113.46 -8.66
N GLY A 87 125.07 -114.74 -8.27
CA GLY A 87 125.31 -115.19 -6.89
C GLY A 87 124.21 -114.80 -5.89
N VAL A 88 123.13 -114.17 -6.35
CA VAL A 88 121.98 -113.77 -5.51
C VAL A 88 121.06 -114.97 -5.28
N SER A 89 120.59 -115.19 -4.05
CA SER A 89 119.75 -116.36 -3.75
C SER A 89 118.35 -116.27 -4.37
N GLN A 90 117.80 -117.43 -4.75
CA GLN A 90 116.45 -117.58 -5.31
C GLN A 90 115.36 -116.87 -4.47
N ASN A 91 115.50 -116.92 -3.14
CA ASN A 91 114.58 -116.25 -2.20
C ASN A 91 114.64 -114.72 -2.26
N GLN A 92 115.83 -114.13 -2.45
CA GLN A 92 115.97 -112.67 -2.59
C GLN A 92 115.29 -112.18 -3.87
N PHE A 93 115.49 -112.86 -5.01
CA PHE A 93 114.78 -112.55 -6.25
C PHE A 93 113.25 -112.65 -6.08
N LEU A 94 112.76 -113.75 -5.55
CA LEU A 94 111.32 -113.93 -5.33
C LEU A 94 110.74 -112.95 -4.30
N SER A 95 111.56 -112.38 -3.40
CA SER A 95 111.15 -111.27 -2.53
C SER A 95 111.03 -109.96 -3.33
N VAL A 96 112.05 -109.58 -4.10
CA VAL A 96 112.05 -108.38 -4.96
C VAL A 96 110.89 -108.39 -5.96
N VAL A 97 110.58 -109.54 -6.57
CA VAL A 97 109.42 -109.69 -7.48
C VAL A 97 108.07 -109.52 -6.74
N ARG A 98 107.97 -109.97 -5.48
CA ARG A 98 106.78 -109.72 -4.64
C ARG A 98 106.66 -108.24 -4.25
N GLU A 99 107.79 -107.59 -3.93
CA GLU A 99 107.86 -106.15 -3.64
C GLU A 99 107.38 -105.32 -4.85
N LEU A 100 107.92 -105.61 -6.05
CA LEU A 100 107.56 -104.98 -7.32
C LEU A 100 106.07 -105.18 -7.68
N LYS A 101 105.47 -106.32 -7.33
CA LYS A 101 104.02 -106.53 -7.47
C LYS A 101 103.21 -105.65 -6.51
N ARG A 102 103.64 -105.52 -5.25
CA ARG A 102 102.97 -104.65 -4.26
C ARG A 102 103.00 -103.19 -4.71
N THR A 103 104.17 -102.67 -5.08
CA THR A 103 104.34 -101.27 -5.51
C THR A 103 103.60 -100.98 -6.81
N LYS A 104 103.64 -101.90 -7.80
CA LYS A 104 102.89 -101.76 -9.06
C LYS A 104 101.37 -101.75 -8.87
N ASN A 105 100.85 -102.51 -7.91
CA ASN A 105 99.42 -102.50 -7.59
C ASN A 105 99.02 -101.23 -6.81
N ALA A 106 99.84 -100.82 -5.83
CA ALA A 106 99.62 -99.57 -5.10
C ALA A 106 99.62 -98.34 -6.04
N LEU A 107 100.52 -98.30 -7.03
CA LEU A 107 100.57 -97.26 -8.05
C LEU A 107 99.29 -97.20 -8.90
N LYS A 108 98.74 -98.35 -9.29
CA LYS A 108 97.45 -98.41 -10.01
C LYS A 108 96.29 -97.88 -9.17
N GLU A 109 96.20 -98.22 -7.88
CA GLU A 109 95.16 -97.69 -7.01
C GLU A 109 95.30 -96.18 -6.78
N ALA A 110 96.53 -95.69 -6.59
CA ALA A 110 96.81 -94.26 -6.44
C ALA A 110 96.34 -93.49 -7.69
N GLN A 111 96.66 -93.98 -8.89
CA GLN A 111 96.30 -93.31 -10.13
C GLN A 111 94.79 -93.39 -10.46
N GLN A 112 94.10 -94.47 -10.08
CA GLN A 112 92.63 -94.50 -10.15
C GLN A 112 91.96 -93.53 -9.16
N LYS A 113 92.51 -93.38 -7.94
CA LYS A 113 92.01 -92.41 -6.95
C LYS A 113 92.20 -90.98 -7.46
N LEU A 114 93.35 -90.67 -8.05
CA LEU A 114 93.66 -89.33 -8.59
C LEU A 114 92.74 -88.95 -9.76
N ASN A 115 92.49 -89.86 -10.71
CA ASN A 115 91.54 -89.63 -11.81
C ASN A 115 90.07 -89.47 -11.35
N LYS A 116 89.68 -90.04 -10.19
CA LYS A 116 88.35 -89.82 -9.61
C LYS A 116 88.22 -88.45 -8.92
N ILE A 117 89.33 -87.81 -8.56
CA ILE A 117 89.33 -86.49 -7.90
C ILE A 117 89.19 -85.37 -8.93
N SER A 118 89.91 -85.39 -10.05
CA SER A 118 89.79 -84.32 -11.06
C SER A 118 88.38 -84.20 -11.64
N VAL A 119 87.75 -85.32 -12.01
CA VAL A 119 86.39 -85.37 -12.60
C VAL A 119 85.31 -84.84 -11.66
N LEU A 120 85.55 -84.80 -10.34
CA LEU A 120 84.64 -84.23 -9.34
C LEU A 120 85.00 -82.80 -8.93
N GLY A 121 86.28 -82.42 -8.95
CA GLY A 121 86.74 -81.07 -8.62
C GLY A 121 86.18 -80.01 -9.55
N ASP A 122 86.36 -80.20 -10.86
CA ASP A 122 86.06 -79.17 -11.86
C ASP A 122 84.54 -78.86 -11.92
N LYS A 123 83.72 -79.90 -12.10
CA LYS A 123 82.26 -79.76 -12.29
C LYS A 123 81.50 -79.15 -11.10
N GLN A 124 82.01 -79.32 -9.88
CA GLN A 124 81.34 -78.81 -8.68
C GLN A 124 81.75 -77.37 -8.34
N ILE A 125 82.86 -76.88 -8.90
CA ILE A 125 83.34 -75.51 -8.72
C ILE A 125 82.81 -74.58 -9.84
N GLU A 126 82.79 -75.03 -11.09
CA GLU A 126 82.29 -74.22 -12.22
C GLU A 126 80.81 -73.85 -12.06
N SER A 127 79.93 -74.82 -11.82
CA SER A 127 78.49 -74.60 -11.65
C SER A 127 78.16 -73.61 -10.51
N SER A 128 78.79 -73.78 -9.34
CA SER A 128 78.59 -72.90 -8.18
C SER A 128 79.17 -71.49 -8.35
N THR A 129 80.09 -71.27 -9.29
CA THR A 129 80.66 -69.94 -9.56
C THR A 129 79.97 -69.23 -10.70
N GLU A 130 79.57 -69.95 -11.76
CA GLU A 130 78.73 -69.41 -12.83
C GLU A 130 77.39 -68.88 -12.32
N ASP A 131 76.66 -69.64 -11.49
CA ASP A 131 75.32 -69.22 -11.07
C ASP A 131 75.37 -68.06 -10.07
N ARG A 132 76.45 -67.95 -9.28
CA ARG A 132 76.76 -66.75 -8.50
C ARG A 132 77.05 -65.55 -9.40
N LEU A 133 77.86 -65.72 -10.45
CA LEU A 133 78.14 -64.65 -11.43
C LEU A 133 76.87 -64.19 -12.15
N LYS A 134 76.00 -65.12 -12.59
CA LYS A 134 74.71 -64.79 -13.21
C LYS A 134 73.81 -64.01 -12.24
N SER A 135 73.72 -64.44 -10.98
CA SER A 135 72.96 -63.74 -9.94
C SER A 135 73.49 -62.32 -9.69
N GLN A 136 74.81 -62.15 -9.56
CA GLN A 136 75.43 -60.84 -9.38
C GLN A 136 75.26 -59.95 -10.62
N GLN A 137 75.30 -60.52 -11.82
CA GLN A 137 75.06 -59.80 -13.08
C GLN A 137 73.61 -59.30 -13.18
N SER A 138 72.62 -60.07 -12.71
CA SER A 138 71.23 -59.60 -12.59
C SER A 138 71.07 -58.49 -11.54
N GLU A 139 71.68 -58.63 -10.37
CA GLU A 139 71.63 -57.64 -9.29
C GLU A 139 72.25 -56.30 -9.73
N ILE A 140 73.42 -56.33 -10.38
CA ILE A 140 74.07 -55.16 -10.99
C ILE A 140 73.17 -54.52 -12.06
N SER A 141 72.43 -55.31 -12.82
CA SER A 141 71.52 -54.81 -13.87
C SER A 141 70.27 -54.14 -13.29
N GLU A 142 69.73 -54.66 -12.18
CA GLU A 142 68.62 -54.05 -11.45
C GLU A 142 69.06 -52.76 -10.74
N LEU A 143 70.22 -52.77 -10.07
CA LEU A 143 70.79 -51.59 -9.42
C LEU A 143 71.05 -50.46 -10.41
N LYS A 144 71.52 -50.75 -11.64
CA LYS A 144 71.65 -49.75 -12.72
C LYS A 144 70.32 -49.10 -13.07
N LYS A 145 69.26 -49.88 -13.32
CA LYS A 145 67.90 -49.35 -13.57
C LYS A 145 67.38 -48.51 -12.41
N ARG A 146 67.66 -48.91 -11.17
CA ARG A 146 67.26 -48.17 -9.96
C ARG A 146 67.99 -46.83 -9.84
N ILE A 147 69.29 -46.78 -10.16
CA ILE A 147 70.07 -45.52 -10.22
C ILE A 147 69.54 -44.60 -11.32
N GLU A 148 69.23 -45.12 -12.50
CA GLU A 148 68.69 -44.36 -13.63
C GLU A 148 67.33 -43.72 -13.30
N ASN A 149 66.40 -44.50 -12.72
CA ASN A 149 65.12 -44.00 -12.21
C ASN A 149 65.29 -42.91 -11.14
N LEU A 150 66.26 -43.07 -10.22
CA LEU A 150 66.56 -42.06 -9.20
C LEU A 150 67.16 -40.78 -9.79
N GLN A 151 67.94 -40.85 -10.88
CA GLN A 151 68.41 -39.67 -11.61
C GLN A 151 67.27 -38.93 -12.32
N VAL A 152 66.33 -39.66 -12.94
CA VAL A 152 65.12 -39.06 -13.55
C VAL A 152 64.25 -38.38 -12.49
N HIS A 153 64.01 -39.04 -11.35
CA HIS A 153 63.22 -38.46 -10.26
C HIS A 153 63.91 -37.23 -9.64
N LYS A 154 65.23 -37.28 -9.41
CA LYS A 154 66.03 -36.12 -8.97
C LYS A 154 65.94 -34.95 -9.96
N LYS A 155 65.90 -35.22 -11.27
CA LYS A 155 65.73 -34.18 -12.30
C LYS A 155 64.33 -33.56 -12.24
N HIS A 156 63.27 -34.36 -12.08
CA HIS A 156 61.91 -33.87 -11.88
C HIS A 156 61.82 -33.00 -10.63
N MET A 157 62.20 -33.51 -9.45
CA MET A 157 62.17 -32.75 -8.20
C MET A 157 62.97 -31.45 -8.27
N LYS A 158 64.08 -31.43 -9.03
CA LYS A 158 64.82 -30.19 -9.26
C LYS A 158 63.99 -29.19 -10.09
N THR A 159 63.35 -29.62 -11.17
CA THR A 159 62.45 -28.77 -11.97
C THR A 159 61.22 -28.31 -11.17
N ASP A 160 60.67 -29.16 -10.30
CA ASP A 160 59.56 -28.80 -9.41
C ASP A 160 60.00 -27.71 -8.41
N ILE A 161 61.17 -27.87 -7.79
CA ILE A 161 61.76 -26.86 -6.89
C ILE A 161 62.10 -25.56 -7.63
N GLU A 162 62.67 -25.63 -8.84
CA GLU A 162 62.95 -24.44 -9.66
C GLU A 162 61.67 -23.73 -10.12
N GLY A 163 60.58 -24.46 -10.36
CA GLY A 163 59.24 -23.90 -10.63
C GLY A 163 58.60 -23.25 -9.40
N ILE A 164 58.73 -23.86 -8.22
CA ILE A 164 58.28 -23.30 -6.93
C ILE A 164 59.14 -22.09 -6.52
N SER A 165 60.40 -22.04 -6.94
CA SER A 165 61.33 -20.93 -6.63
C SER A 165 61.02 -19.63 -7.40
N VAL A 166 60.03 -19.62 -8.29
CA VAL A 166 59.58 -18.40 -8.98
C VAL A 166 58.51 -17.69 -8.16
N ALA A 167 58.94 -16.71 -7.36
CA ALA A 167 58.16 -15.71 -6.63
C ALA A 167 57.52 -16.17 -5.29
N PRO A 168 57.30 -15.25 -4.32
CA PRO A 168 57.42 -13.79 -4.42
C PRO A 168 58.62 -13.16 -3.70
N ALA A 169 59.16 -12.09 -4.30
CA ALA A 169 59.80 -11.03 -3.54
C ALA A 169 58.72 -10.25 -2.79
N SER A 170 58.88 -10.08 -1.47
CA SER A 170 57.84 -9.64 -0.52
C SER A 170 57.08 -8.37 -0.92
N ASN A 171 57.80 -7.35 -1.40
CA ASN A 171 57.29 -5.97 -1.46
C ASN A 171 56.12 -5.80 -2.45
N SER A 172 56.04 -6.63 -3.50
CA SER A 172 54.92 -6.58 -4.46
C SER A 172 53.59 -7.02 -3.85
N PHE A 173 53.64 -7.93 -2.87
CA PHE A 173 52.44 -8.49 -2.25
C PHE A 173 51.89 -7.56 -1.17
N GLU A 174 52.78 -6.90 -0.42
CA GLU A 174 52.40 -5.94 0.63
C GLU A 174 51.80 -4.63 0.07
N ILE A 175 52.33 -4.11 -1.05
CA ILE A 175 51.73 -2.96 -1.75
C ILE A 175 50.33 -3.32 -2.28
N SER A 176 50.17 -4.52 -2.84
CA SER A 176 48.87 -5.01 -3.31
C SER A 176 47.86 -5.19 -2.17
N ARG A 177 48.33 -5.67 -1.01
CA ARG A 177 47.53 -5.86 0.21
C ARG A 177 47.09 -4.53 0.81
N THR A 178 48.02 -3.60 1.05
CA THR A 178 47.70 -2.27 1.62
C THR A 178 46.83 -1.44 0.69
N SER A 179 47.00 -1.54 -0.63
CA SER A 179 46.10 -0.95 -1.62
C SER A 179 44.67 -1.50 -1.50
N ARG A 180 44.51 -2.83 -1.30
CA ARG A 180 43.22 -3.47 -1.08
C ARG A 180 42.58 -3.09 0.26
N GLU A 181 43.36 -3.07 1.35
CA GLU A 181 42.89 -2.69 2.69
C GLU A 181 42.43 -1.22 2.72
N ASN A 182 43.16 -0.30 2.06
CA ASN A 182 42.72 1.08 1.86
C ASN A 182 41.46 1.21 0.99
N SER A 183 41.31 0.36 -0.02
CA SER A 183 40.11 0.36 -0.90
C SER A 183 38.86 -0.10 -0.14
N LEU A 184 38.97 -1.20 0.61
CA LEU A 184 37.89 -1.70 1.48
C LEU A 184 37.53 -0.66 2.56
N THR A 185 38.53 -0.06 3.21
CA THR A 185 38.30 1.02 4.20
C THR A 185 37.56 2.21 3.57
N LYS A 186 37.79 2.52 2.30
CA LYS A 186 37.03 3.55 1.59
C LYS A 186 35.59 3.11 1.31
N GLU A 187 35.39 1.88 0.85
CA GLU A 187 34.05 1.30 0.61
C GLU A 187 33.23 1.24 1.91
N ASP A 188 33.81 0.90 3.05
CA ASP A 188 33.18 0.94 4.38
C ASP A 188 32.76 2.39 4.77
N ASN A 189 33.60 3.38 4.48
CA ASN A 189 33.27 4.80 4.75
C ASN A 189 32.18 5.34 3.80
N ASP A 190 32.24 5.00 2.51
CA ASP A 190 31.23 5.43 1.53
C ASP A 190 29.88 4.72 1.76
N THR A 191 29.88 3.45 2.18
CA THR A 191 28.65 2.72 2.58
C THR A 191 28.07 3.23 3.88
N SER A 192 28.86 3.44 4.94
CA SER A 192 28.37 4.05 6.18
C SER A 192 27.82 5.48 5.97
N ARG A 193 28.43 6.24 5.05
CA ARG A 193 27.89 7.54 4.61
C ARG A 193 26.54 7.40 3.91
N ARG A 194 26.35 6.38 3.05
CA ARG A 194 25.07 6.14 2.38
C ARG A 194 24.00 5.60 3.33
N GLU A 195 24.38 4.76 4.29
CA GLU A 195 23.51 4.29 5.38
C GLU A 195 22.97 5.49 6.18
N LYS A 196 23.84 6.41 6.60
CA LYS A 196 23.41 7.62 7.30
C LYS A 196 22.47 8.48 6.44
N GLN A 197 22.78 8.70 5.16
CA GLN A 197 21.88 9.42 4.25
C GLN A 197 20.51 8.75 4.13
N LEU A 198 20.47 7.42 3.98
CA LEU A 198 19.22 6.65 3.94
C LEU A 198 18.45 6.78 5.25
N GLN A 199 19.13 6.80 6.40
CA GLN A 199 18.49 7.00 7.70
C GLN A 199 17.91 8.41 7.86
N ASP A 200 18.62 9.44 7.39
CA ASP A 200 18.15 10.82 7.35
C ASP A 200 16.95 10.98 6.37
N GLU A 201 17.01 10.33 5.19
CA GLU A 201 15.89 10.22 4.24
C GLU A 201 14.66 9.55 4.89
N ILE A 202 14.84 8.39 5.56
CA ILE A 202 13.77 7.67 6.26
C ILE A 202 13.13 8.54 7.36
N ASN A 203 13.92 9.28 8.12
CA ASN A 203 13.41 10.15 9.19
C ASN A 203 12.59 11.32 8.63
N ASN A 204 13.02 11.92 7.51
CA ASN A 204 12.27 12.93 6.79
C ASN A 204 10.92 12.37 6.26
N TRP A 205 10.94 11.18 5.65
CA TRP A 205 9.71 10.53 5.16
C TRP A 205 8.74 10.17 6.29
N LYS A 206 9.21 9.76 7.47
CA LYS A 206 8.36 9.56 8.66
C LYS A 206 7.65 10.84 9.09
N GLN A 207 8.40 11.92 9.33
CA GLN A 207 7.83 13.22 9.69
C GLN A 207 6.80 13.68 8.65
N LYS A 208 7.10 13.52 7.37
CA LYS A 208 6.19 13.89 6.27
C LYS A 208 4.91 13.03 6.21
N VAL A 209 4.96 11.78 6.67
CA VAL A 209 3.75 10.95 6.83
C VAL A 209 2.95 11.43 8.04
N GLU A 210 3.58 11.64 9.19
CA GLU A 210 2.91 12.15 10.41
C GLU A 210 2.23 13.51 10.16
N ASP A 211 2.90 14.44 9.48
CA ASP A 211 2.36 15.74 9.04
C ASP A 211 1.13 15.61 8.13
N LEU A 212 1.07 14.57 7.28
CA LEU A 212 -0.03 14.31 6.36
C LEU A 212 -1.18 13.58 7.06
N GLU A 213 -0.90 12.69 8.00
CA GLU A 213 -1.90 12.03 8.83
C GLU A 213 -2.61 13.02 9.76
N ALA A 214 -1.87 13.95 10.37
CA ALA A 214 -2.43 15.05 11.16
C ALA A 214 -3.39 15.91 10.31
N LYS A 215 -2.95 16.40 9.15
CA LYS A 215 -3.80 17.18 8.22
C LYS A 215 -5.01 16.39 7.72
N ASN A 216 -4.87 15.08 7.53
CA ASN A 216 -5.99 14.21 7.15
C ASN A 216 -7.00 14.06 8.30
N ALA A 217 -6.55 14.01 9.56
CA ALA A 217 -7.43 14.05 10.73
C ALA A 217 -8.18 15.40 10.83
N GLU A 218 -7.48 16.52 10.66
CA GLU A 218 -8.06 17.88 10.65
C GLU A 218 -9.10 18.06 9.52
N MET A 219 -8.82 17.56 8.32
CA MET A 219 -9.78 17.58 7.20
C MET A 219 -11.01 16.70 7.48
N LYS A 220 -10.84 15.55 8.17
CA LYS A 220 -11.96 14.68 8.55
C LYS A 220 -12.86 15.30 9.60
N THR A 221 -12.31 15.95 10.63
CA THR A 221 -13.13 16.66 11.64
C THR A 221 -13.82 17.86 11.01
N SER A 222 -13.10 18.69 10.26
CA SER A 222 -13.66 19.84 9.55
C SER A 222 -14.81 19.45 8.60
N ASN A 223 -14.65 18.37 7.82
CA ASN A 223 -15.71 17.87 6.94
C ASN A 223 -16.93 17.33 7.72
N SER A 224 -16.72 16.65 8.86
CA SER A 224 -17.79 16.21 9.75
C SER A 224 -18.59 17.38 10.33
N ASP A 225 -17.89 18.43 10.78
CA ASP A 225 -18.52 19.63 11.34
C ASP A 225 -19.27 20.43 10.26
N LEU A 226 -18.70 20.56 9.05
CA LEU A 226 -19.39 21.15 7.90
C LEU A 226 -20.65 20.36 7.50
N GLN A 227 -20.56 19.02 7.48
CA GLN A 227 -21.71 18.15 7.18
C GLN A 227 -22.82 18.30 8.23
N LYS A 228 -22.47 18.40 9.52
CA LYS A 228 -23.41 18.67 10.61
C LYS A 228 -24.04 20.06 10.48
N ASN A 229 -23.25 21.11 10.31
CA ASN A 229 -23.73 22.48 10.15
C ASN A 229 -24.67 22.61 8.96
N PHE A 230 -24.36 21.96 7.83
CA PHE A 230 -25.24 21.92 6.66
C PHE A 230 -26.60 21.25 6.95
N GLN A 231 -26.63 20.16 7.73
CA GLN A 231 -27.89 19.54 8.16
C GLN A 231 -28.69 20.45 9.11
N GLU A 232 -28.02 21.11 10.06
CA GLU A 232 -28.67 22.04 10.99
C GLU A 232 -29.27 23.25 10.26
N GLU A 233 -28.54 23.90 9.36
CA GLU A 233 -29.05 25.02 8.56
C GLU A 233 -30.18 24.61 7.61
N ARG A 234 -30.09 23.42 6.99
CA ARG A 234 -31.20 22.85 6.20
C ARG A 234 -32.47 22.69 7.03
N MET A 235 -32.35 22.24 8.29
CA MET A 235 -33.49 22.10 9.20
C MET A 235 -34.03 23.45 9.69
N LYS A 236 -33.16 24.43 9.99
CA LYS A 236 -33.56 25.81 10.32
C LYS A 236 -34.33 26.46 9.17
N MET A 237 -33.81 26.34 7.94
CA MET A 237 -34.44 26.85 6.72
C MET A 237 -35.82 26.20 6.47
N MET A 238 -35.90 24.87 6.56
CA MET A 238 -37.16 24.14 6.38
C MET A 238 -38.21 24.53 7.44
N LYS A 239 -37.79 24.72 8.70
CA LYS A 239 -38.67 25.23 9.76
C LYS A 239 -39.16 26.65 9.44
N ARG A 240 -38.26 27.57 9.11
CA ARG A 240 -38.58 28.96 8.74
C ARG A 240 -39.58 29.00 7.58
N GLN A 241 -39.40 28.18 6.55
CA GLN A 241 -40.32 28.07 5.41
C GLN A 241 -41.72 27.57 5.83
N ASN A 242 -41.79 26.57 6.71
CA ASN A 242 -43.05 26.02 7.21
C ASN A 242 -43.80 27.04 8.11
N ASP A 243 -43.08 27.75 8.97
CA ASP A 243 -43.67 28.77 9.84
C ASP A 243 -44.17 29.99 9.04
N LEU A 244 -43.40 30.48 8.04
CA LEU A 244 -43.85 31.51 7.08
C LEU A 244 -45.06 31.06 6.24
N ALA A 245 -45.15 29.78 5.88
CA ALA A 245 -46.31 29.24 5.16
C ALA A 245 -47.59 29.25 6.01
N LYS A 246 -47.50 28.99 7.32
CA LYS A 246 -48.62 29.12 8.27
C LYS A 246 -49.05 30.56 8.45
N GLU A 247 -48.09 31.47 8.58
CA GLU A 247 -48.30 32.92 8.73
C GLU A 247 -49.05 33.47 7.51
N ASN A 248 -48.53 33.22 6.30
CA ASN A 248 -49.19 33.60 5.05
C ASN A 248 -50.60 32.99 4.91
N ALA A 249 -50.77 31.73 5.33
CA ALA A 249 -52.08 31.08 5.35
C ALA A 249 -53.04 31.62 6.43
N SER A 250 -52.56 32.35 7.44
CA SER A 250 -53.39 33.08 8.42
C SER A 250 -53.78 34.44 7.86
N LEU A 251 -52.80 35.22 7.38
CA LEU A 251 -53.01 36.52 6.74
C LEU A 251 -53.97 36.42 5.54
N THR A 252 -53.91 35.34 4.76
CA THR A 252 -54.86 35.07 3.67
C THR A 252 -56.30 34.87 4.17
N ARG A 253 -56.50 34.25 5.35
CA ARG A 253 -57.83 34.11 5.97
C ARG A 253 -58.31 35.45 6.53
N GLU A 254 -57.47 36.13 7.29
CA GLU A 254 -57.77 37.45 7.87
C GLU A 254 -58.11 38.50 6.79
N MET A 255 -57.44 38.44 5.64
CA MET A 255 -57.77 39.24 4.46
C MET A 255 -59.15 38.91 3.88
N ASN A 256 -59.48 37.63 3.71
CA ASN A 256 -60.78 37.19 3.19
C ASN A 256 -61.93 37.57 4.14
N ASP A 257 -61.74 37.36 5.45
CA ASP A 257 -62.69 37.75 6.49
C ASP A 257 -62.90 39.27 6.47
N GLY A 258 -61.83 40.05 6.27
CA GLY A 258 -61.87 41.50 6.07
C GLY A 258 -62.58 41.94 4.79
N GLU A 259 -62.46 41.20 3.69
CA GLU A 259 -63.23 41.45 2.46
C GLU A 259 -64.72 41.16 2.63
N GLU A 260 -65.10 40.10 3.35
CA GLU A 260 -66.49 39.78 3.66
C GLU A 260 -67.11 40.83 4.59
N ILE A 261 -66.40 41.26 5.64
CA ILE A 261 -66.81 42.39 6.49
C ILE A 261 -66.96 43.67 5.67
N ARG A 262 -66.02 43.98 4.76
CA ARG A 262 -66.11 45.15 3.86
C ARG A 262 -67.38 45.09 3.01
N LYS A 263 -67.71 43.92 2.47
CA LYS A 263 -68.92 43.70 1.66
C LYS A 263 -70.19 43.93 2.50
N ILE A 264 -70.29 43.32 3.68
CA ILE A 264 -71.44 43.47 4.59
C ILE A 264 -71.66 44.94 4.96
N LEU A 265 -70.58 45.68 5.25
CA LEU A 265 -70.66 47.11 5.56
C LEU A 265 -71.10 47.95 4.36
N LEU A 266 -70.65 47.63 3.14
CA LEU A 266 -71.11 48.30 1.92
C LEU A 266 -72.61 48.04 1.65
N ASP A 267 -73.07 46.81 1.84
CA ASP A 267 -74.48 46.45 1.68
C ASP A 267 -75.36 47.18 2.72
N GLN A 268 -74.91 47.29 3.97
CA GLN A 268 -75.56 48.11 5.02
C GLN A 268 -75.59 49.61 4.69
N ILE A 269 -74.49 50.16 4.15
CA ILE A 269 -74.43 51.56 3.72
C ILE A 269 -75.39 51.81 2.55
N ASN A 270 -75.54 50.86 1.63
CA ASN A 270 -76.49 50.97 0.52
C ASN A 270 -77.95 50.98 1.01
N ASP A 271 -78.31 50.11 1.95
CA ASP A 271 -79.65 50.08 2.55
C ASP A 271 -79.95 51.37 3.34
N LEU A 272 -79.02 51.84 4.18
CA LEU A 272 -79.19 53.11 4.90
C LEU A 272 -79.34 54.31 3.96
N ASN A 273 -78.62 54.34 2.84
CA ASN A 273 -78.80 55.37 1.80
C ASN A 273 -80.16 55.26 1.10
N PHE A 274 -80.69 54.05 0.89
CA PHE A 274 -82.04 53.84 0.37
C PHE A 274 -83.10 54.35 1.36
N GLN A 275 -83.05 53.92 2.62
CA GLN A 275 -83.96 54.39 3.68
C GLN A 275 -83.93 55.93 3.82
N LEU A 276 -82.75 56.54 3.76
CA LEU A 276 -82.58 58.00 3.83
C LEU A 276 -83.13 58.72 2.57
N SER A 277 -83.10 58.08 1.40
CA SER A 277 -83.74 58.56 0.18
C SER A 277 -85.27 58.51 0.28
N GLU A 278 -85.83 57.43 0.84
CA GLU A 278 -87.27 57.31 1.08
C GLU A 278 -87.77 58.29 2.15
N GLY A 279 -87.05 58.42 3.26
CA GLY A 279 -87.34 59.41 4.31
C GLY A 279 -87.36 60.85 3.79
N LYS A 280 -86.40 61.22 2.91
CA LYS A 280 -86.41 62.52 2.22
C LYS A 280 -87.64 62.71 1.34
N LYS A 281 -88.03 61.71 0.55
CA LYS A 281 -89.26 61.76 -0.30
C LYS A 281 -90.53 61.87 0.56
N HIS A 282 -90.57 61.21 1.72
CA HIS A 282 -91.71 61.29 2.63
C HIS A 282 -91.81 62.67 3.28
N LEU A 283 -90.69 63.24 3.77
CA LEU A 283 -90.64 64.60 4.31
C LEU A 283 -91.00 65.66 3.26
N GLN A 284 -90.56 65.50 2.01
CA GLN A 284 -90.95 66.39 0.91
C GLN A 284 -92.47 66.40 0.71
N LYS A 285 -93.11 65.22 0.58
CA LYS A 285 -94.57 65.10 0.46
C LYS A 285 -95.33 65.68 1.66
N LEU A 286 -94.78 65.52 2.87
CA LEU A 286 -95.37 66.09 4.07
C LEU A 286 -95.32 67.62 4.06
N ASN A 287 -94.22 68.21 3.57
CA ASN A 287 -94.09 69.65 3.38
C ASN A 287 -95.03 70.18 2.29
N GLU A 288 -95.10 69.51 1.13
CA GLU A 288 -96.03 69.83 0.03
C GLU A 288 -97.50 69.86 0.53
N ASN A 289 -97.90 68.84 1.32
CA ASN A 289 -99.22 68.78 1.94
C ASN A 289 -99.45 69.92 2.96
N TYR A 290 -98.42 70.31 3.72
CA TYR A 290 -98.52 71.38 4.72
C TYR A 290 -98.62 72.76 4.07
N GLU A 291 -97.87 73.01 2.99
CA GLU A 291 -97.98 74.22 2.17
C GLU A 291 -99.36 74.32 1.52
N GLN A 292 -99.92 73.23 1.00
CA GLN A 292 -101.31 73.21 0.48
C GLN A 292 -102.32 73.54 1.59
N ALA A 293 -102.18 72.98 2.79
CA ALA A 293 -103.09 73.27 3.91
C ALA A 293 -103.05 74.75 4.34
N ILE A 294 -101.90 75.43 4.21
CA ILE A 294 -101.77 76.88 4.43
C ILE A 294 -102.48 77.69 3.34
N GLN A 295 -102.36 77.27 2.06
CA GLN A 295 -103.06 77.89 0.94
C GLN A 295 -104.59 77.74 1.09
N ASP A 296 -105.07 76.53 1.39
CA ASP A 296 -106.49 76.27 1.63
C ASP A 296 -107.02 77.12 2.80
N LYS A 297 -106.29 77.17 3.92
CA LYS A 297 -106.63 78.00 5.09
C LYS A 297 -106.76 79.48 4.72
N THR A 298 -105.81 80.04 3.97
CA THR A 298 -105.87 81.46 3.57
C THR A 298 -107.01 81.75 2.59
N VAL A 299 -107.36 80.81 1.70
CA VAL A 299 -108.57 80.91 0.85
C VAL A 299 -109.86 80.86 1.70
N TYR A 300 -109.93 80.03 2.74
CA TYR A 300 -111.08 80.03 3.66
C TYR A 300 -111.17 81.32 4.49
N GLU A 301 -110.04 81.85 4.98
CA GLU A 301 -110.00 83.12 5.72
C GLU A 301 -110.43 84.31 4.85
N GLN A 302 -110.04 84.35 3.56
CA GLN A 302 -110.53 85.33 2.60
C GLN A 302 -112.05 85.25 2.41
N LYS A 303 -112.61 84.06 2.14
CA LYS A 303 -114.06 83.87 1.97
C LYS A 303 -114.84 84.26 3.23
N ILE A 304 -114.32 83.98 4.42
CA ILE A 304 -114.92 84.41 5.70
C ILE A 304 -114.88 85.93 5.85
N ALA A 305 -113.82 86.61 5.39
CA ALA A 305 -113.74 88.07 5.40
C ALA A 305 -114.73 88.71 4.41
N GLU A 306 -114.89 88.15 3.21
CA GLU A 306 -115.88 88.58 2.20
C GLU A 306 -117.31 88.46 2.74
N ILE A 307 -117.68 87.32 3.33
CA ILE A 307 -119.01 87.10 3.93
C ILE A 307 -119.28 88.11 5.05
N LYS A 308 -118.28 88.40 5.90
CA LYS A 308 -118.39 89.43 6.95
C LYS A 308 -118.56 90.84 6.38
N ALA A 309 -117.84 91.19 5.31
CA ALA A 309 -117.98 92.48 4.65
C ALA A 309 -119.39 92.67 4.06
N LEU A 310 -119.94 91.63 3.43
CA LEU A 310 -121.31 91.63 2.91
C LEU A 310 -122.36 91.76 4.04
N GLN A 311 -122.16 91.09 5.18
CA GLN A 311 -123.03 91.25 6.35
C GLN A 311 -122.99 92.67 6.94
N VAL A 312 -121.82 93.31 7.01
CA VAL A 312 -121.70 94.72 7.46
C VAL A 312 -122.42 95.67 6.49
N GLN A 313 -122.32 95.46 5.18
CA GLN A 313 -123.06 96.26 4.19
C GLN A 313 -124.58 96.05 4.32
N ALA A 314 -125.03 94.82 4.53
CA ALA A 314 -126.45 94.49 4.72
C ALA A 314 -127.05 95.03 6.03
N THR A 315 -126.24 95.42 7.01
CA THR A 315 -126.70 95.87 8.34
C THR A 315 -126.56 97.38 8.58
N ASN A 316 -125.92 98.14 7.69
CA ASN A 316 -125.75 99.59 7.80
C ASN A 316 -126.13 100.32 6.50
N PRO A 317 -127.40 100.69 6.30
CA PRO A 317 -127.86 101.34 5.06
C PRO A 317 -127.52 102.84 4.94
N PHE A 318 -126.89 103.45 5.96
CA PHE A 318 -126.49 104.87 5.96
C PHE A 318 -125.11 105.08 6.60
N TYR A 319 -124.06 105.30 5.80
CA TYR A 319 -123.41 106.62 5.67
C TYR A 319 -122.31 106.62 4.59
N SER A 320 -121.89 107.81 4.17
CA SER A 320 -120.99 108.05 3.02
C SER A 320 -119.49 108.06 3.34
N SER A 321 -118.67 107.97 2.28
CA SER A 321 -117.20 108.03 2.28
C SER A 321 -116.57 109.16 3.11
N PRO A 322 -115.40 108.92 3.72
CA PRO A 322 -114.31 109.89 3.57
C PRO A 322 -112.89 109.30 3.40
N LYS A 323 -112.10 109.99 2.56
CA LYS A 323 -110.65 110.33 2.66
C LYS A 323 -109.68 109.31 3.30
N SER A 324 -108.75 108.80 2.49
CA SER A 324 -107.52 108.12 2.95
C SER A 324 -106.43 109.10 3.42
N ALA A 325 -105.94 108.93 4.65
CA ALA A 325 -104.71 109.54 5.18
C ALA A 325 -103.54 108.52 5.06
N PRO A 326 -102.25 108.93 5.23
CA PRO A 326 -101.12 108.11 4.80
C PRO A 326 -100.83 106.89 5.70
N ARG A 327 -100.29 105.82 5.10
CA ARG A 327 -99.70 104.70 5.84
C ARG A 327 -98.37 105.11 6.47
N VAL A 328 -98.23 104.91 7.77
CA VAL A 328 -96.93 104.88 8.46
C VAL A 328 -96.25 103.55 8.15
N SER A 329 -94.96 103.57 7.80
CA SER A 329 -94.15 102.35 7.67
C SER A 329 -93.61 101.93 9.03
N TYR A 330 -93.80 100.67 9.38
CA TYR A 330 -93.10 100.02 10.49
C TYR A 330 -91.97 99.15 9.91
N GLU A 331 -90.75 99.70 9.85
CA GLU A 331 -89.55 98.90 9.62
C GLU A 331 -89.02 98.40 10.96
N HIS A 332 -89.03 97.09 11.20
CA HIS A 332 -88.21 96.44 12.23
C HIS A 332 -87.73 95.05 11.74
N PRO A 333 -86.60 94.56 12.27
CA PRO A 333 -85.60 93.94 11.42
C PRO A 333 -85.65 92.40 11.37
N SER A 334 -85.18 91.84 10.25
CA SER A 334 -84.71 90.46 10.17
C SER A 334 -83.21 90.44 9.84
N GLY A 335 -82.37 90.28 10.87
CA GLY A 335 -80.92 90.24 10.71
C GLY A 335 -80.46 88.96 10.02
N ARG A 336 -80.20 89.01 8.71
CA ARG A 336 -79.41 87.98 8.03
C ARG A 336 -77.93 88.22 8.28
N THR A 337 -77.35 87.46 9.19
CA THR A 337 -75.90 87.25 9.26
C THR A 337 -75.45 86.45 8.03
N HIS A 338 -75.21 87.14 6.92
CA HIS A 338 -74.48 86.57 5.80
C HIS A 338 -73.00 86.43 6.20
N SER A 339 -72.60 85.26 6.68
CA SER A 339 -71.19 84.87 6.75
C SER A 339 -70.57 85.02 5.36
N THR A 340 -69.48 85.77 5.24
CA THR A 340 -68.88 86.03 3.92
C THR A 340 -68.03 84.85 3.45
N VAL A 341 -67.57 84.92 2.20
CA VAL A 341 -66.66 83.89 1.65
C VAL A 341 -65.28 83.99 2.31
N GLU A 342 -64.90 85.17 2.83
CA GLU A 342 -63.71 85.35 3.68
C GLU A 342 -63.83 84.62 5.02
N ASP A 343 -64.98 84.70 5.73
CA ASP A 343 -65.19 84.00 7.00
C ASP A 343 -64.95 82.48 6.86
N LEU A 344 -65.48 81.90 5.77
CA LEU A 344 -65.28 80.49 5.42
C LEU A 344 -63.83 80.18 5.05
N HIS A 345 -63.13 81.08 4.35
CA HIS A 345 -61.71 80.92 4.04
C HIS A 345 -60.82 81.00 5.28
N GLU A 346 -61.12 81.88 6.24
CA GLU A 346 -60.36 81.97 7.48
C GLU A 346 -60.65 80.76 8.38
N ALA A 347 -61.90 80.27 8.43
CA ALA A 347 -62.25 79.02 9.13
C ALA A 347 -61.50 77.81 8.55
N LEU A 348 -61.49 77.64 7.22
CA LEU A 348 -60.73 76.57 6.54
C LEU A 348 -59.22 76.72 6.74
N SER A 349 -58.70 77.95 6.77
CA SER A 349 -57.27 78.22 7.03
C SER A 349 -56.87 77.92 8.48
N LYS A 350 -57.76 78.16 9.45
CA LYS A 350 -57.56 77.74 10.85
C LYS A 350 -57.63 76.23 11.00
N PHE A 351 -58.54 75.55 10.30
CA PHE A 351 -58.62 74.09 10.29
C PHE A 351 -57.34 73.44 9.72
N ARG A 352 -56.80 73.97 8.62
CA ARG A 352 -55.51 73.55 8.04
C ARG A 352 -54.27 73.86 8.90
N ARG A 353 -54.40 74.63 9.98
CA ARG A 353 -53.30 75.01 10.88
C ARG A 353 -53.31 74.28 12.23
N GLN A 354 -54.17 73.27 12.41
CA GLN A 354 -53.98 72.35 13.53
C GLN A 354 -52.71 71.52 13.31
N PRO A 355 -51.78 71.45 14.28
CA PRO A 355 -50.66 70.52 14.20
C PRO A 355 -51.20 69.09 14.25
N SER A 356 -50.75 68.25 13.33
CA SER A 356 -51.13 66.84 13.30
C SER A 356 -50.48 66.10 14.47
N ASN A 357 -51.27 65.77 15.51
CA ASN A 357 -50.81 64.99 16.67
C ASN A 357 -50.49 63.51 16.35
N THR A 358 -50.48 63.12 15.08
CA THR A 358 -49.86 61.88 14.60
C THR A 358 -48.33 62.01 14.69
N PRO A 359 -47.63 61.13 15.42
CA PRO A 359 -46.17 61.11 15.42
C PRO A 359 -45.64 61.01 13.98
N ARG A 360 -44.58 61.77 13.65
CA ARG A 360 -43.82 61.49 12.43
C ARG A 360 -43.00 60.23 12.66
N THR A 361 -43.42 59.13 12.04
CA THR A 361 -42.60 57.94 11.92
C THR A 361 -41.63 58.12 10.76
N TYR A 362 -40.35 57.90 11.03
CA TYR A 362 -39.27 57.89 10.06
C TYR A 362 -38.92 56.44 9.78
N ARG A 363 -38.70 56.04 8.52
CA ARG A 363 -38.50 54.64 8.14
C ARG A 363 -37.25 54.48 7.29
N CYS A 364 -36.39 53.54 7.66
CA CYS A 364 -35.17 53.28 6.90
C CYS A 364 -35.48 52.40 5.67
N ASP A 365 -35.24 52.91 4.47
CA ASP A 365 -35.55 52.21 3.21
C ASP A 365 -34.77 50.90 2.98
N ARG A 366 -33.69 50.64 3.74
CA ARG A 366 -32.82 49.45 3.58
C ARG A 366 -33.22 48.27 4.47
N CYS A 367 -33.72 48.52 5.67
CA CYS A 367 -34.13 47.48 6.65
C CYS A 367 -35.63 47.51 6.98
N TYR A 368 -36.34 48.58 6.62
CA TYR A 368 -37.74 48.87 6.89
C TYR A 368 -38.14 49.10 8.36
N GLU A 369 -37.18 49.22 9.29
CA GLU A 369 -37.43 49.64 10.68
C GLU A 369 -37.99 51.08 10.74
N GLU A 370 -38.90 51.31 11.70
CA GLU A 370 -39.58 52.59 11.94
C GLU A 370 -39.14 53.21 13.27
N PHE A 371 -38.95 54.52 13.26
CA PHE A 371 -38.41 55.32 14.35
C PHE A 371 -39.33 56.49 14.68
N THR A 372 -39.50 56.77 15.97
CA THR A 372 -40.27 57.92 16.48
C THR A 372 -39.45 59.21 16.63
N SER A 373 -38.14 59.15 16.42
CA SER A 373 -37.23 60.29 16.40
C SER A 373 -36.42 60.36 15.11
N GLU A 374 -36.24 61.57 14.58
CA GLU A 374 -35.38 61.85 13.42
C GLU A 374 -33.91 61.56 13.73
N GLU A 375 -33.48 61.80 14.97
CA GLU A 375 -32.10 61.59 15.43
C GLU A 375 -31.75 60.10 15.52
N GLU A 376 -32.69 59.28 16.00
CA GLU A 376 -32.56 57.82 16.04
C GLU A 376 -32.52 57.23 14.62
N HIS A 377 -33.40 57.72 13.73
CA HIS A 377 -33.42 57.32 12.34
C HIS A 377 -32.11 57.64 11.61
N LEU A 378 -31.58 58.85 11.76
CA LEU A 378 -30.32 59.26 11.12
C LEU A 378 -29.13 58.42 11.62
N HIS A 379 -29.06 58.17 12.94
CA HIS A 379 -28.01 57.33 13.52
C HIS A 379 -28.16 55.84 13.14
N HIS A 380 -29.39 55.34 12.94
CA HIS A 380 -29.62 54.02 12.35
C HIS A 380 -29.16 53.99 10.88
N VAL A 381 -29.60 54.95 10.04
CA VAL A 381 -29.26 55.00 8.61
C VAL A 381 -27.74 55.03 8.41
N GLN A 382 -27.00 55.77 9.24
CA GLN A 382 -25.53 55.76 9.24
C GLN A 382 -24.98 54.32 9.43
N LYS A 383 -25.42 53.61 10.48
CA LYS A 383 -25.02 52.22 10.77
C LYS A 383 -25.57 51.18 9.81
N CYS A 384 -26.61 51.52 9.04
CA CYS A 384 -27.19 50.67 8.02
C CYS A 384 -26.58 50.94 6.64
N LEU A 385 -25.63 51.87 6.50
CA LEU A 385 -24.89 52.12 5.26
C LEU A 385 -23.53 51.41 5.25
N ASP A 386 -22.84 51.40 6.40
CA ASP A 386 -21.65 50.59 6.70
C ASP A 386 -21.91 49.06 6.61
#